data_AF-A0A7C8QZT3-F1
#
_entry.id   AF-A0A7C8QZT3-F1
#
_cell.length_a   1.000
_cell.length_b   1.000
_cell.length_c   1.000
_cell.angle_alpha   90.00
_cell.angle_beta   90.00
_cell.angle_gamma   90.00
#
_symmetry.space_group_name_H-M   'P 1'
#
loop_
_entity.id
_entity.type
_entity.pdbx_description
1 polymer ?
#
loop_
_entity_poly.entity_id
_entity_poly.type
_entity_poly.pdbx_seq_one_letter_code
_entity_poly.pdbx_strand_id
1 'polypeptide(L)'
;MPLTLLTLLDPSQPIFYTGIFDHLNVMDTINLLSTCRQTMALKRHIFNVNALLRPFFKDPVQFRQIMADNDLMVGGSMALRLFSREHWASNDLDVYTESHEAVPIVAAFLEKTGYHFKPYFWQSESLSESLSKRDIVREEISRTRRLHFEDEEILGAEGYPYGIEQIKDVRTYIVIEPRKYFQHKC
;
A
#
# COMPACT_ATOMS: atom_id res chain seq x y z
N MET A 1 -14.20 36.76 -13.55
CA MET A 1 -15.06 35.88 -12.72
C MET A 1 -14.87 36.24 -11.27
N PRO A 2 -15.92 36.25 -10.43
CA PRO A 2 -15.76 36.44 -9.00
C PRO A 2 -14.93 35.29 -8.41
N LEU A 3 -14.01 35.61 -7.51
CA LEU A 3 -13.25 34.61 -6.77
C LEU A 3 -14.20 33.96 -5.76
N THR A 4 -14.44 32.66 -5.94
CA THR A 4 -15.25 31.84 -5.03
C THR A 4 -14.41 30.69 -4.49
N LEU A 5 -14.85 30.08 -3.39
CA LEU A 5 -14.22 28.86 -2.90
C LEU A 5 -14.19 27.76 -3.97
N LEU A 6 -15.26 27.60 -4.75
CA LEU A 6 -15.32 26.60 -5.81
C LEU A 6 -14.30 26.85 -6.93
N THR A 7 -14.02 28.11 -7.27
CA THR A 7 -12.98 28.45 -8.25
C THR A 7 -11.57 28.21 -7.70
N LEU A 8 -11.37 28.34 -6.39
CA LEU A 8 -10.09 28.04 -5.73
C LEU A 8 -9.84 26.53 -5.57
N LEU A 9 -10.91 25.74 -5.45
CA LEU A 9 -10.85 24.29 -5.30
C LEU A 9 -10.90 23.54 -6.65
N ASP A 10 -10.85 24.26 -7.78
CA ASP A 10 -10.85 23.65 -9.11
C ASP A 10 -9.56 22.81 -9.33
N PRO A 11 -9.66 21.49 -9.59
CA PRO A 11 -8.49 20.65 -9.83
C PRO A 11 -7.63 21.06 -11.04
N SER A 12 -8.18 21.86 -11.97
CA SER A 12 -7.41 22.44 -13.07
C SER A 12 -6.45 23.55 -12.62
N GLN A 13 -6.61 24.05 -11.39
CA GLN A 13 -5.75 25.04 -10.73
C GLN A 13 -5.08 24.42 -9.50
N PRO A 14 -4.12 23.49 -9.69
CA PRO A 14 -3.61 22.67 -8.60
C PRO A 14 -2.96 23.48 -7.46
N ILE A 15 -2.39 24.65 -7.73
CA ILE A 15 -1.69 25.48 -6.73
C ILE A 15 -2.62 25.88 -5.57
N PHE A 16 -3.82 26.37 -5.87
CA PHE A 16 -4.78 26.81 -4.85
C PHE A 16 -5.43 25.61 -4.17
N TYR A 17 -5.78 24.61 -4.96
CA TYR A 17 -6.36 23.35 -4.47
C TYR A 17 -5.43 22.65 -3.48
N THR A 18 -4.17 22.38 -3.84
CA THR A 18 -3.22 21.69 -2.95
C THR A 18 -2.91 22.55 -1.73
N GLY A 19 -2.66 23.85 -1.92
CA GLY A 19 -2.34 24.76 -0.82
C GLY A 19 -3.43 24.81 0.26
N ILE A 20 -4.71 24.81 -0.12
CA ILE A 20 -5.81 24.76 0.86
C ILE A 20 -5.84 23.41 1.55
N PHE A 21 -5.86 22.34 0.77
CA PHE A 21 -6.06 20.99 1.29
C PHE A 21 -4.87 20.53 2.15
N ASP A 22 -3.64 20.96 1.88
CA ASP A 22 -2.45 20.63 2.69
C ASP A 22 -2.50 21.21 4.12
N HIS A 23 -3.38 22.18 4.37
CA HIS A 23 -3.64 22.73 5.70
C HIS A 23 -4.90 22.18 6.39
N LEU A 24 -5.60 21.23 5.77
CA LEU A 24 -6.77 20.57 6.34
C LEU A 24 -6.42 19.17 6.84
N ASN A 25 -6.80 18.85 8.07
CA ASN A 25 -6.77 17.45 8.53
C ASN A 25 -7.87 16.64 7.82
N VAL A 26 -7.89 15.33 8.08
CA VAL A 26 -8.84 14.39 7.45
C VAL A 26 -10.29 14.77 7.72
N MET A 27 -10.61 15.15 8.95
CA MET A 27 -11.98 15.49 9.35
C MET A 27 -12.44 16.79 8.68
N ASP A 28 -11.60 17.82 8.65
CA ASP A 28 -11.90 19.08 7.97
C ASP A 28 -12.04 18.89 6.46
N THR A 29 -11.19 18.04 5.88
CA THR A 29 -11.30 17.63 4.48
C THR A 29 -12.65 16.96 4.21
N ILE A 30 -13.05 15.97 5.02
CA ILE A 30 -14.35 15.28 4.86
C ILE A 30 -15.51 16.25 5.04
N ASN A 31 -15.46 17.12 6.04
CA ASN A 31 -16.50 18.12 6.31
C ASN A 31 -16.65 19.07 5.11
N LEU A 32 -15.54 19.61 4.59
CA LEU A 32 -15.55 20.49 3.42
C LEU A 32 -16.11 19.79 2.18
N LEU A 33 -15.68 18.55 1.90
CA LEU A 33 -16.17 17.76 0.78
C LEU A 33 -17.66 17.40 0.92
N SER A 34 -18.22 17.43 2.13
CA SER A 34 -19.63 17.10 2.39
C SER A 34 -20.56 18.31 2.33
N THR A 35 -20.04 19.52 2.09
CA THR A 35 -20.83 20.77 2.10
C THR A 35 -21.82 20.87 0.93
N CYS A 36 -21.42 20.48 -0.28
CA CYS A 36 -22.27 20.54 -1.47
C CYS A 36 -21.86 19.51 -2.52
N ARG A 37 -22.69 19.33 -3.56
CA ARG A 37 -22.42 18.37 -4.64
C ARG A 37 -21.11 18.65 -5.39
N GLN A 38 -20.75 19.92 -5.54
CA GLN A 38 -19.55 20.32 -6.28
C GLN A 38 -18.28 19.98 -5.50
N THR A 39 -18.24 20.25 -4.19
CA THR A 39 -17.11 19.86 -3.34
C THR A 39 -17.04 18.34 -3.17
N MET A 40 -18.18 17.65 -3.07
CA MET A 40 -18.21 16.18 -3.00
C MET A 40 -17.60 15.52 -4.25
N ALA A 41 -17.78 16.12 -5.43
CA ALA A 41 -17.16 15.62 -6.67
C ALA A 41 -15.62 15.62 -6.60
N LEU A 42 -15.02 16.49 -5.79
CA LEU A 42 -13.57 16.59 -5.59
C LEU A 42 -13.00 15.41 -4.77
N LYS A 43 -13.84 14.64 -4.08
CA LYS A 43 -13.41 13.52 -3.22
C LYS A 43 -12.49 12.54 -3.95
N ARG A 44 -12.75 12.26 -5.23
CA ARG A 44 -11.94 11.35 -6.07
C ARG A 44 -10.59 11.93 -6.48
N HIS A 45 -10.47 13.26 -6.52
CA HIS A 45 -9.21 13.95 -6.80
C HIS A 45 -8.34 14.03 -5.54
N ILE A 46 -8.97 14.16 -4.37
CA ILE A 46 -8.29 14.18 -3.07
C ILE A 46 -7.81 12.79 -2.68
N PHE A 47 -8.72 11.82 -2.63
CA PHE A 47 -8.44 10.44 -2.26
C PHE A 47 -8.20 9.58 -3.51
N ASN A 48 -7.16 9.93 -4.26
CA ASN A 48 -6.86 9.29 -5.54
C ASN A 48 -6.07 7.99 -5.37
N VAL A 49 -6.79 6.86 -5.25
CA VAL A 49 -6.20 5.52 -5.14
C VAL A 49 -5.34 5.15 -6.36
N ASN A 50 -5.68 5.62 -7.56
CA ASN A 50 -4.87 5.34 -8.74
C ASN A 50 -3.49 6.03 -8.66
N ALA A 51 -3.44 7.25 -8.11
CA ALA A 51 -2.18 7.94 -7.87
C ALA A 51 -1.36 7.24 -6.77
N LEU A 52 -2.02 6.75 -5.72
CA LEU A 52 -1.39 6.00 -4.63
C LEU A 52 -0.71 4.70 -5.14
N LEU A 53 -1.37 3.98 -6.04
CA LEU A 53 -0.90 2.68 -6.55
C LEU A 53 0.09 2.78 -7.71
N ARG A 54 0.19 3.95 -8.34
CA ARG A 54 1.01 4.18 -9.55
C ARG A 54 2.51 3.88 -9.38
N PRO A 55 3.14 4.09 -8.21
CA PRO A 55 4.53 3.69 -8.00
C PRO A 55 4.76 2.17 -8.12
N PHE A 56 3.74 1.36 -7.84
CA PHE A 56 3.82 -0.10 -7.83
C PHE A 56 3.36 -0.71 -9.16
N PHE A 57 2.32 -0.13 -9.75
CA PHE A 57 1.70 -0.69 -10.95
C PHE A 57 1.60 0.35 -12.05
N LYS A 58 2.09 -0.02 -13.24
CA LYS A 58 1.94 0.79 -14.46
C LYS A 58 0.48 1.06 -14.79
N ASP A 59 -0.38 0.04 -14.59
CA ASP A 59 -1.82 0.15 -14.69
C ASP A 59 -2.47 -0.10 -13.31
N PRO A 60 -2.68 0.96 -12.51
CA PRO A 60 -3.30 0.82 -11.20
C PRO A 60 -4.78 0.42 -11.27
N VAL A 61 -5.46 0.61 -12.41
CA VAL A 61 -6.86 0.19 -12.58
C VAL A 61 -6.93 -1.33 -12.67
N GLN A 62 -6.00 -1.95 -13.40
CA GLN A 62 -5.90 -3.41 -13.46
C GLN A 62 -5.68 -4.03 -12.07
N PHE A 63 -4.77 -3.48 -11.26
CA PHE A 63 -4.57 -3.99 -9.91
C PHE A 63 -5.80 -3.79 -9.03
N ARG A 64 -6.51 -2.66 -9.14
CA ARG A 64 -7.76 -2.44 -8.41
C ARG A 64 -8.87 -3.43 -8.81
N GLN A 65 -8.89 -3.89 -10.06
CA GLN A 65 -9.80 -4.95 -10.47
C GLN A 65 -9.45 -6.27 -9.79
N ILE A 66 -8.16 -6.64 -9.76
CA ILE A 66 -7.68 -7.80 -8.99
C ILE A 66 -8.07 -7.67 -7.51
N MET A 67 -7.94 -6.48 -6.92
CA MET A 67 -8.36 -6.24 -5.54
C MET A 67 -9.86 -6.48 -5.33
N ALA A 68 -10.70 -5.94 -6.21
CA ALA A 68 -12.15 -6.08 -6.11
C ALA A 68 -12.61 -7.53 -6.31
N ASP A 69 -11.98 -8.27 -7.22
CA ASP A 69 -12.35 -9.64 -7.55
C ASP A 69 -11.87 -10.68 -6.51
N ASN A 70 -10.94 -10.29 -5.62
CA ASN A 70 -10.26 -11.21 -4.69
C ASN A 70 -10.30 -10.72 -3.23
N ASP A 71 -11.19 -9.78 -2.89
CA ASP A 71 -11.36 -9.23 -1.55
C ASP A 71 -10.04 -8.74 -0.93
N LEU A 72 -9.25 -7.98 -1.71
CA LEU A 72 -8.00 -7.41 -1.25
C LEU A 72 -8.21 -6.02 -0.68
N MET A 73 -7.55 -5.75 0.46
CA MET A 73 -7.56 -4.45 1.12
C MET A 73 -6.14 -3.89 1.23
N VAL A 74 -5.93 -2.67 0.78
CA VAL A 74 -4.68 -1.93 1.04
C VAL A 74 -4.68 -1.45 2.47
N GLY A 75 -3.57 -1.68 3.18
CA GLY A 75 -3.36 -1.20 4.54
C GLY A 75 -2.02 -0.48 4.70
N GLY A 76 -1.48 -0.56 5.92
CA GLY A 76 -0.18 -0.02 6.26
C GLY A 76 -0.03 1.49 5.99
N SER A 77 1.20 1.89 5.67
CA SER A 77 1.56 3.28 5.42
C SER A 77 0.82 3.88 4.21
N MET A 78 0.48 3.07 3.22
CA MET A 78 -0.24 3.54 2.02
C MET A 78 -1.68 3.95 2.34
N ALA A 79 -2.38 3.18 3.19
CA ALA A 79 -3.71 3.57 3.66
C ALA A 79 -3.64 4.87 4.48
N LEU A 80 -2.65 5.00 5.38
CA LEU A 80 -2.47 6.25 6.12
C LEU A 80 -2.15 7.43 5.21
N ARG A 81 -1.23 7.28 4.26
CA ARG A 81 -0.89 8.33 3.30
C ARG A 81 -2.12 8.80 2.52
N LEU A 82 -3.03 7.90 2.16
CA LEU A 82 -4.27 8.27 1.49
C LEU A 82 -5.18 9.11 2.41
N PHE A 83 -5.35 8.70 3.66
CA PHE A 83 -6.29 9.35 4.59
C PHE A 83 -5.69 10.57 5.29
N SER A 84 -4.54 10.44 5.95
CA SER A 84 -3.87 11.53 6.68
C SER A 84 -3.28 12.58 5.75
N ARG A 85 -2.99 12.21 4.49
CA ARG A 85 -2.36 13.07 3.48
C ARG A 85 -1.00 13.62 3.91
N GLU A 86 -0.38 12.98 4.89
CA GLU A 86 0.98 13.24 5.32
C GLU A 86 1.99 12.49 4.46
N HIS A 87 3.23 12.97 4.45
CA HIS A 87 4.33 12.29 3.79
C HIS A 87 4.84 11.14 4.66
N TRP A 88 4.61 9.90 4.19
CA TRP A 88 5.21 8.70 4.75
C TRP A 88 6.42 8.29 3.89
N ALA A 89 7.55 8.02 4.53
CA ALA A 89 8.81 7.70 3.85
C ALA A 89 8.86 6.27 3.26
N SER A 90 7.91 5.40 3.62
CA SER A 90 7.92 4.02 3.12
C SER A 90 7.44 3.95 1.67
N ASN A 91 8.07 3.04 0.93
CA ASN A 91 7.82 2.79 -0.49
C ASN A 91 7.32 1.36 -0.73
N ASP A 92 6.75 0.72 0.29
CA ASP A 92 6.11 -0.59 0.22
C ASP A 92 4.58 -0.47 0.10
N LEU A 93 3.95 -1.57 -0.29
CA LEU A 93 2.50 -1.69 -0.43
C LEU A 93 2.03 -2.92 0.35
N ASP A 94 1.32 -2.66 1.44
CA ASP A 94 0.68 -3.72 2.23
C ASP A 94 -0.71 -4.03 1.68
N VAL A 95 -0.94 -5.31 1.38
CA VAL A 95 -2.23 -5.81 0.88
C VAL A 95 -2.65 -7.02 1.69
N TYR A 96 -3.85 -6.95 2.24
CA TYR A 96 -4.45 -7.97 3.08
C TYR A 96 -5.57 -8.68 2.35
N THR A 97 -5.76 -9.96 2.66
CA THR A 97 -6.92 -10.74 2.23
C THR A 97 -7.24 -11.79 3.28
N GLU A 98 -8.54 -12.04 3.47
CA GLU A 98 -9.00 -13.20 4.24
C GLU A 98 -9.12 -14.46 3.37
N SER A 99 -9.11 -14.29 2.04
CA SER A 99 -9.24 -15.37 1.07
C SER A 99 -7.91 -16.07 0.85
N HIS A 100 -7.84 -17.34 1.24
CA HIS A 100 -6.69 -18.19 0.91
C HIS A 100 -6.58 -18.41 -0.60
N GLU A 101 -7.72 -18.53 -1.28
CA GLU A 101 -7.81 -18.74 -2.73
C GLU A 101 -7.30 -17.54 -3.54
N ALA A 102 -7.39 -16.33 -2.99
CA ALA A 102 -6.84 -15.12 -3.60
C ALA A 102 -5.31 -15.15 -3.70
N VAL A 103 -4.62 -15.80 -2.76
CA VAL A 103 -3.15 -15.78 -2.67
C VAL A 103 -2.47 -16.24 -3.96
N PRO A 104 -2.76 -17.43 -4.53
CA PRO A 104 -2.14 -17.84 -5.80
C PRO A 104 -2.53 -16.95 -7.00
N ILE A 105 -3.75 -16.38 -7.01
CA ILE A 105 -4.20 -15.50 -8.10
C ILE A 105 -3.40 -14.20 -8.11
N VAL A 106 -3.27 -13.57 -6.93
CA VAL A 106 -2.52 -12.32 -6.75
C VAL A 106 -1.04 -12.56 -7.01
N ALA A 107 -0.49 -13.68 -6.55
CA ALA A 107 0.89 -14.06 -6.83
C ALA A 107 1.18 -14.12 -8.33
N ALA A 108 0.34 -14.83 -9.09
CA ALA A 108 0.50 -14.95 -10.53
C ALA A 108 0.40 -13.58 -11.23
N PHE A 109 -0.49 -12.70 -10.74
CA PHE A 109 -0.57 -11.31 -11.22
C PHE A 109 0.71 -10.52 -10.95
N LEU A 110 1.26 -10.61 -9.73
CA LEU A 110 2.48 -9.92 -9.33
C LEU A 110 3.68 -10.41 -10.15
N GLU A 111 3.82 -11.72 -10.32
CA GLU A 111 4.86 -12.35 -11.16
C GLU A 111 4.79 -11.88 -12.61
N LYS A 112 3.59 -11.87 -13.19
CA LYS A 112 3.35 -11.33 -14.54
C LYS A 112 3.71 -9.85 -14.67
N THR A 113 3.64 -9.10 -13.57
CA THR A 113 3.94 -7.66 -13.51
C THR A 113 5.42 -7.38 -13.20
N GLY A 114 6.25 -8.42 -13.04
CA GLY A 114 7.70 -8.31 -12.84
C GLY A 114 8.13 -8.30 -11.37
N TYR A 115 7.23 -8.64 -10.45
CA TYR A 115 7.58 -8.88 -9.06
C TYR A 115 7.96 -10.35 -8.85
N HIS A 116 8.82 -10.62 -7.88
CA HIS A 116 9.28 -11.96 -7.56
C HIS A 116 9.03 -12.28 -6.10
N PHE A 117 8.51 -13.47 -5.84
CA PHE A 117 8.34 -13.96 -4.48
C PHE A 117 9.71 -14.04 -3.78
N LYS A 118 9.81 -13.39 -2.62
CA LYS A 118 10.96 -13.45 -1.72
C LYS A 118 10.53 -14.27 -0.49
N PRO A 119 10.91 -15.55 -0.40
CA PRO A 119 10.53 -16.38 0.73
C PRO A 119 11.20 -15.88 2.01
N TYR A 120 10.47 -15.95 3.12
CA TYR A 120 11.07 -15.91 4.45
C TYR A 120 11.71 -17.25 4.80
N PHE A 121 12.57 -17.28 5.83
CA PHE A 121 13.27 -18.51 6.22
C PHE A 121 12.33 -19.67 6.63
N TRP A 122 11.09 -19.36 7.05
CA TRP A 122 10.05 -20.36 7.39
C TRP A 122 9.21 -20.79 6.18
N GLN A 123 9.50 -20.27 4.99
CA GLN A 123 8.79 -20.57 3.75
C GLN A 123 9.68 -21.40 2.83
N SER A 124 9.05 -22.18 1.97
CA SER A 124 9.77 -22.88 0.90
C SER A 124 10.16 -21.90 -0.19
N GLU A 125 11.18 -22.26 -0.98
CA GLU A 125 11.73 -21.40 -2.03
C GLU A 125 10.68 -20.94 -3.03
N SER A 126 9.69 -21.79 -3.33
CA SER A 126 8.55 -21.44 -4.17
C SER A 126 7.28 -21.16 -3.36
N LEU A 127 6.44 -20.28 -3.90
CA LEU A 127 5.11 -20.04 -3.34
C LEU A 127 4.27 -21.33 -3.35
N SER A 128 4.27 -22.06 -4.48
CA SER A 128 3.45 -23.27 -4.66
C SER A 128 3.72 -24.31 -3.56
N GLU A 129 5.00 -24.53 -3.26
CA GLU A 129 5.43 -25.44 -2.20
C GLU A 129 5.07 -24.88 -0.82
N SER A 130 5.25 -23.58 -0.60
CA SER A 130 4.85 -22.90 0.64
C SER A 130 3.34 -22.97 0.92
N LEU A 131 2.51 -22.99 -0.12
CA LEU A 131 1.06 -23.14 0.02
C LEU A 131 0.66 -24.59 0.37
N SER A 132 1.41 -25.58 -0.12
CA SER A 132 1.16 -27.00 0.14
C SER A 132 1.55 -27.47 1.54
N LYS A 133 2.54 -26.83 2.19
CA LYS A 133 3.11 -27.26 3.49
C LYS A 133 2.39 -26.69 4.72
N ARG A 134 1.17 -26.15 4.57
CA ARG A 134 0.55 -25.19 5.52
C ARG A 134 0.17 -25.71 6.92
N ASP A 135 0.44 -26.95 7.29
CA ASP A 135 -0.06 -27.52 8.56
C ASP A 135 0.95 -27.60 9.73
N ILE A 136 2.22 -27.20 9.61
CA ILE A 136 3.21 -27.55 10.66
C ILE A 136 3.72 -26.41 11.55
N VAL A 137 3.73 -25.14 11.14
CA VAL A 137 4.59 -24.15 11.85
C VAL A 137 3.79 -23.04 12.53
N ARG A 138 2.83 -23.38 13.40
CA ARG A 138 2.03 -22.38 14.15
C ARG A 138 2.72 -21.87 15.43
N GLU A 139 3.63 -22.65 16.00
CA GLU A 139 4.35 -22.31 17.25
C GLU A 139 5.72 -21.64 17.03
N GLU A 140 6.39 -21.89 15.91
CA GLU A 140 7.69 -21.27 15.59
C GLU A 140 7.52 -19.86 15.00
N ILE A 141 6.45 -19.63 14.22
CA ILE A 141 6.14 -18.31 13.63
C ILE A 141 5.84 -17.26 14.71
N SER A 142 5.20 -17.67 15.83
CA SER A 142 4.88 -16.77 16.94
C SER A 142 6.09 -16.43 17.81
N ARG A 143 7.09 -17.33 17.92
CA ARG A 143 8.37 -17.02 18.57
C ARG A 143 9.29 -16.18 17.69
N THR A 144 9.36 -16.47 16.40
CA THR A 144 10.34 -15.81 15.52
C THR A 144 9.83 -14.52 14.88
N ARG A 145 8.51 -14.26 14.86
CA ARG A 145 8.00 -12.90 14.61
C ARG A 145 8.63 -11.89 15.55
N ARG A 146 8.77 -12.19 16.84
CA ARG A 146 9.42 -11.29 17.80
C ARG A 146 10.87 -10.96 17.44
N LEU A 147 11.60 -11.92 16.86
CA LEU A 147 13.03 -11.78 16.57
C LEU A 147 13.31 -11.08 15.23
N HIS A 148 12.52 -11.34 14.17
CA HIS A 148 12.74 -10.69 12.87
C HIS A 148 12.23 -9.25 12.78
N PHE A 149 11.30 -8.83 13.65
CA PHE A 149 10.98 -7.42 13.84
C PHE A 149 12.07 -6.66 14.62
N GLU A 150 13.06 -7.36 15.20
CA GLU A 150 14.21 -6.75 15.89
C GLU A 150 15.48 -6.64 15.01
N ASP A 151 15.64 -7.50 13.98
CA ASP A 151 16.87 -7.59 13.16
C ASP A 151 16.85 -6.80 11.83
N GLU A 152 15.67 -6.43 11.30
CA GLU A 152 15.62 -5.26 10.41
C GLU A 152 15.54 -4.04 11.33
N GLU A 153 16.44 -3.08 11.13
CA GLU A 153 16.46 -1.76 11.77
C GLU A 153 15.21 -0.95 11.38
N ILE A 154 14.03 -1.47 11.70
CA ILE A 154 12.75 -0.78 11.69
C ILE A 154 12.41 -0.53 13.15
N LEU A 155 13.08 0.48 13.70
CA LEU A 155 12.78 1.21 14.93
C LEU A 155 11.58 0.66 15.74
N GLY A 156 11.89 -0.05 16.83
CA GLY A 156 11.14 0.03 18.07
C GLY A 156 10.04 -1.01 18.26
N ALA A 157 10.38 -2.05 19.01
CA ALA A 157 9.47 -2.93 19.74
C ALA A 157 8.79 -2.23 20.95
N GLU A 158 8.45 -0.95 20.81
CA GLU A 158 7.46 -0.18 21.57
C GLU A 158 6.88 0.85 20.59
N GLY A 159 5.65 0.64 20.08
CA GLY A 159 4.97 1.69 19.29
C GLY A 159 4.69 1.42 17.80
N TYR A 160 4.61 0.16 17.34
CA TYR A 160 3.97 -0.11 16.05
C TYR A 160 2.46 0.18 16.11
N PRO A 161 1.90 1.01 15.21
CA PRO A 161 0.50 1.45 15.28
C PRO A 161 -0.54 0.39 14.88
N TYR A 162 -0.13 -0.85 14.54
CA TYR A 162 -1.05 -1.88 14.04
C TYR A 162 -0.86 -3.25 14.67
N GLY A 163 -1.97 -3.92 14.98
CA GLY A 163 -1.97 -5.28 15.51
C GLY A 163 -1.71 -6.31 14.42
N ILE A 164 -0.66 -7.12 14.60
CA ILE A 164 -0.30 -8.24 13.72
C ILE A 164 -0.82 -9.60 14.22
N GLU A 165 -1.50 -9.62 15.37
CA GLU A 165 -2.02 -10.78 16.11
C GLU A 165 -2.86 -11.72 15.23
N GLN A 166 -3.61 -11.18 14.27
CA GLN A 166 -4.55 -11.93 13.43
C GLN A 166 -3.98 -12.33 12.06
N ILE A 167 -2.76 -11.90 11.73
CA ILE A 167 -2.13 -12.22 10.45
C ILE A 167 -1.62 -13.66 10.49
N LYS A 168 -2.24 -14.55 9.71
CA LYS A 168 -1.86 -15.97 9.63
C LYS A 168 -0.51 -16.20 8.96
N ASP A 169 -0.18 -15.38 7.96
CA ASP A 169 1.05 -15.52 7.18
C ASP A 169 1.33 -14.25 6.37
N VAL A 170 2.57 -14.07 5.89
CA VAL A 170 3.00 -12.91 5.10
C VAL A 170 3.69 -13.40 3.83
N ARG A 171 3.46 -12.77 2.68
CA ARG A 171 4.13 -13.10 1.42
C ARG A 171 4.72 -11.83 0.83
N THR A 172 6.04 -11.82 0.64
CA THR A 172 6.76 -10.64 0.16
C THR A 172 7.11 -10.80 -1.30
N TYR A 173 6.89 -9.73 -2.07
CA TYR A 173 7.17 -9.65 -3.50
C TYR A 173 8.03 -8.43 -3.77
N ILE A 174 9.12 -8.61 -4.52
CA ILE A 174 10.08 -7.55 -4.84
C ILE A 174 10.32 -7.41 -6.34
N VAL A 175 10.58 -6.20 -6.81
CA VAL A 175 11.11 -5.99 -8.15
C VAL A 175 12.63 -6.16 -8.09
N ILE A 176 13.20 -7.01 -8.92
CA ILE A 176 14.65 -7.15 -9.05
C ILE A 176 15.11 -6.10 -10.07
N GLU A 177 15.54 -4.93 -9.61
CA GLU A 177 16.23 -4.00 -10.50
C GLU A 177 17.56 -4.61 -10.96
N PRO A 178 17.90 -4.58 -12.27
CA PRO A 178 19.22 -4.98 -12.71
C PRO A 178 20.25 -4.08 -12.02
N ARG A 179 21.32 -4.68 -11.44
CA ARG A 179 22.43 -3.94 -10.85
C ARG A 179 22.87 -2.85 -11.83
N LYS A 180 22.68 -1.57 -11.46
CA LYS A 180 23.30 -0.45 -12.17
C LYS A 180 24.80 -0.60 -11.96
N TYR A 181 25.49 -1.15 -12.96
CA TYR A 181 26.94 -1.07 -13.01
C TYR A 181 27.30 0.41 -13.02
N PHE A 182 27.83 0.91 -11.90
CA PHE A 182 28.48 2.21 -11.86
C PHE A 182 29.65 2.17 -12.83
N GLN A 183 29.46 2.72 -14.04
CA GLN A 183 30.59 3.11 -14.86
C GLN A 183 31.22 4.32 -14.18
N HIS A 184 32.30 4.07 -13.42
CA HIS A 184 33.26 5.12 -13.11
C HIS A 184 33.83 5.62 -14.43
N LYS A 185 33.37 6.79 -14.87
CA LYS A 185 34.12 7.58 -15.85
C LYS A 185 35.33 8.15 -15.12
N CYS A 186 36.51 7.66 -15.50
CA CYS A 186 37.80 8.31 -15.26
C CYS A 186 37.85 9.67 -15.95
#